data_AF-A0A7S1Z2H6-F1
#
_entry.id   AF-A0A7S1Z2H6-F1
#
_cell.length_a   1.000
_cell.length_b   1.000
_cell.length_c   1.000
_cell.angle_alpha   90.00
_cell.angle_beta   90.00
_cell.angle_gamma   90.00
#
_symmetry.space_group_name_H-M   'P 1'
#
loop_
_entity.id
_entity.type
_entity.pdbx_description
1 polymer ?
#
loop_
_entity_poly.entity_id
_entity_poly.type
_entity_poly.pdbx_seq_one_letter_code
_entity_poly.pdbx_strand_id
1 'polypeptide(L)'
;MLKNMAIHELALLVSFYDVTVENIESVTADKEFSSMQTLKGPSGKEWTDFDKIKFTIKTKTGKAVSVQADRCGGDTSYAYVSNAAGEEIFRHSMPDEEDKANVAVLEKEYPGAMPYFFSQDPDYITVKEKVADFCANSTEPKGIATITIAVETLRLAEYLVPVLQEQLK
;
A
#
# COMPACT_ATOMS: atom_id res chain seq x y z
N MET A 1 -1.86 10.37 -3.01
CA MET A 1 -2.16 8.95 -3.28
C MET A 1 -1.11 8.07 -2.62
N LEU A 2 0.16 8.18 -3.01
CA LEU A 2 1.21 7.26 -2.57
C LEU A 2 1.39 7.18 -1.04
N LYS A 3 1.37 8.34 -0.35
CA LYS A 3 1.50 8.38 1.12
C LYS A 3 0.26 7.94 1.90
N ASN A 4 -0.91 7.95 1.27
CA ASN A 4 -2.18 7.76 1.97
C ASN A 4 -2.83 6.41 1.68
N MET A 5 -2.75 5.97 0.43
CA MET A 5 -3.39 4.73 -0.03
C MET A 5 -2.33 3.67 -0.25
N ALA A 6 -1.34 3.95 -1.11
CA ALA A 6 -0.33 2.95 -1.50
C ALA A 6 0.81 2.79 -0.48
N ILE A 7 0.71 3.37 0.72
CA ILE A 7 1.84 3.42 1.66
C ILE A 7 2.17 2.04 2.22
N HIS A 8 1.16 1.19 2.38
CA HIS A 8 1.33 -0.20 2.83
C HIS A 8 2.07 -1.01 1.77
N GLU A 9 1.68 -0.86 0.50
CA GLU A 9 2.37 -1.49 -0.64
C GLU A 9 3.82 -1.00 -0.70
N LEU A 10 4.06 0.30 -0.62
CA LEU A 10 5.42 0.86 -0.61
C LEU A 10 6.26 0.33 0.56
N ALA A 11 5.67 0.13 1.74
CA ALA A 11 6.36 -0.46 2.88
C ALA A 11 6.75 -1.93 2.64
N LEU A 12 5.91 -2.71 1.95
CA LEU A 12 6.25 -4.06 1.52
C LEU A 12 7.43 -4.05 0.54
N LEU A 13 7.44 -3.11 -0.40
CA LEU A 13 8.50 -2.94 -1.39
C LEU A 13 9.85 -2.67 -0.72
N VAL A 14 9.88 -1.75 0.26
CA VAL A 14 11.08 -1.46 1.07
C VAL A 14 11.50 -2.67 1.90
N SER A 15 10.54 -3.35 2.54
CA SER A 15 10.82 -4.43 3.50
C SER A 15 11.32 -5.72 2.84
N PHE A 16 10.79 -6.07 1.68
CA PHE A 16 10.98 -7.40 1.08
C PHE A 16 11.60 -7.37 -0.32
N TYR A 17 11.46 -6.24 -1.04
CA TYR A 17 11.85 -6.14 -2.44
C TYR A 17 13.06 -5.25 -2.68
N ASP A 18 13.78 -4.85 -1.62
CA ASP A 18 15.02 -4.07 -1.73
C ASP A 18 14.82 -2.75 -2.52
N VAL A 19 13.61 -2.19 -2.43
CA VAL A 19 13.28 -0.94 -3.10
C VAL A 19 13.63 0.21 -2.17
N THR A 20 14.68 0.94 -2.50
CA THR A 20 15.03 2.24 -1.88
C THR A 20 15.30 3.25 -2.98
N VAL A 21 15.30 4.55 -2.64
CA VAL A 21 15.62 5.60 -3.62
C VAL A 21 16.98 5.36 -4.29
N GLU A 22 17.95 4.88 -3.53
CA GLU A 22 19.31 4.60 -3.99
C GLU A 22 19.39 3.36 -4.90
N ASN A 23 18.48 2.40 -4.74
CA ASN A 23 18.50 1.13 -5.46
C ASN A 23 17.52 1.06 -6.64
N ILE A 24 16.73 2.11 -6.88
CA ILE A 24 15.89 2.21 -8.08
C ILE A 24 16.78 2.34 -9.32
N GLU A 25 16.54 1.49 -10.31
CA GLU A 25 17.09 1.61 -11.66
C GLU A 25 16.13 2.41 -12.55
N SER A 26 14.84 2.06 -12.54
CA SER A 26 13.82 2.74 -13.35
C SER A 26 12.44 2.65 -12.73
N VAL A 27 11.60 3.64 -13.05
CA VAL A 27 10.18 3.67 -12.68
C VAL A 27 9.38 3.97 -13.94
N THR A 28 8.35 3.17 -14.21
CA THR A 28 7.49 3.34 -15.39
C THR A 28 6.03 3.34 -14.99
N ALA A 29 5.33 4.44 -15.27
CA ALA A 29 3.89 4.56 -15.10
C ALA A 29 3.15 3.82 -16.23
N ASP A 30 2.10 3.09 -15.87
CA ASP A 30 1.11 2.56 -16.80
C ASP A 30 0.14 3.71 -17.14
N LYS A 31 0.35 4.34 -18.30
CA LYS A 31 -0.42 5.52 -18.73
C LYS A 31 -1.87 5.19 -19.12
N GLU A 32 -2.18 3.93 -19.40
CA GLU A 32 -3.54 3.52 -19.75
C GLU A 32 -4.42 3.43 -18.50
N PHE A 33 -3.86 2.92 -17.41
CA PHE A 33 -4.57 2.84 -16.13
C PHE A 33 -4.56 4.16 -15.34
N SER A 34 -3.43 4.88 -15.39
CA SER A 34 -3.15 5.97 -14.45
C SER A 34 -3.70 7.32 -14.89
N SER A 35 -4.14 8.13 -13.93
CA SER A 35 -4.62 9.49 -14.16
C SER A 35 -4.29 10.42 -12.98
N MET A 36 -4.32 11.72 -13.24
CA MET A 36 -4.16 12.77 -12.24
C MET A 36 -5.43 13.60 -12.14
N GLN A 37 -5.72 14.07 -10.94
CA GLN A 37 -6.81 14.99 -10.66
C GLN A 37 -6.30 16.18 -9.84
N THR A 38 -6.77 17.37 -10.19
CA THR A 38 -6.57 18.59 -9.39
C THR A 38 -7.81 18.83 -8.55
N LEU A 39 -7.62 18.91 -7.23
CA LEU A 39 -8.68 19.17 -6.26
C LEU A 39 -8.35 20.40 -5.44
N LYS A 40 -9.39 21.17 -5.07
CA LYS A 40 -9.27 22.31 -4.17
C LYS A 40 -9.43 21.82 -2.73
N GLY A 41 -8.37 21.93 -1.92
CA GLY A 41 -8.39 21.53 -0.52
C GLY A 41 -9.22 22.49 0.36
N PRO A 42 -9.44 22.16 1.64
CA PRO A 42 -10.16 23.03 2.59
C PRO A 42 -9.53 24.42 2.77
N SER A 43 -8.22 24.53 2.56
CA SER A 43 -7.50 25.80 2.55
C SER A 43 -7.75 26.67 1.31
N GLY A 44 -8.52 26.18 0.34
CA GLY A 44 -8.72 26.80 -0.96
C GLY A 44 -7.54 26.64 -1.93
N LYS A 45 -6.43 26.01 -1.50
CA LYS A 45 -5.30 25.73 -2.37
C LYS A 45 -5.59 24.53 -3.27
N GLU A 46 -5.27 24.65 -4.54
CA GLU A 46 -5.32 23.53 -5.47
C GLU A 46 -4.15 22.56 -5.24
N TRP A 47 -4.45 21.28 -5.37
CA TRP A 47 -3.50 20.19 -5.22
C TRP A 47 -3.75 19.17 -6.33
N THR A 48 -2.72 18.89 -7.12
CA THR A 48 -2.74 17.84 -8.14
C THR A 48 -2.11 16.57 -7.59
N ASP A 49 -2.83 15.47 -7.66
CA ASP A 49 -2.39 14.15 -7.19
C ASP A 49 -3.00 13.07 -8.08
N PHE A 50 -2.60 11.83 -7.87
CA PHE A 50 -3.15 10.70 -8.60
C PHE A 50 -4.54 10.35 -8.05
N ASP A 51 -5.53 10.19 -8.93
CA ASP A 51 -6.80 9.51 -8.61
C ASP A 51 -6.71 8.00 -8.90
N LYS A 52 -5.92 7.63 -9.91
CA LYS A 52 -5.50 6.25 -10.23
C LYS A 52 -4.02 6.23 -10.58
N ILE A 53 -3.29 5.26 -10.07
CA ILE A 53 -1.87 5.09 -10.43
C ILE A 53 -1.52 3.61 -10.46
N LYS A 54 -0.86 3.20 -11.54
CA LYS A 54 -0.17 1.93 -11.63
C LYS A 54 1.22 2.18 -12.18
N PHE A 55 2.23 1.59 -11.55
CA PHE A 55 3.60 1.77 -11.96
C PHE A 55 4.42 0.53 -11.63
N THR A 56 5.53 0.38 -12.36
CA THR A 56 6.51 -0.68 -12.14
C THR A 56 7.85 -0.07 -11.76
N ILE A 57 8.45 -0.58 -10.70
CA ILE A 57 9.82 -0.25 -10.29
C ILE A 57 10.72 -1.42 -10.68
N LYS A 58 11.86 -1.11 -11.29
CA LYS A 58 12.99 -2.04 -11.43
C LYS A 58 14.12 -1.60 -10.52
N THR A 59 14.69 -2.53 -9.77
CA THR A 59 15.86 -2.28 -8.91
C THR A 59 17.15 -2.60 -9.65
N LYS A 60 18.24 -1.96 -9.26
CA LYS A 60 19.60 -2.26 -9.78
C LYS A 60 20.03 -3.70 -9.46
N THR A 61 19.38 -4.33 -8.48
CA THR A 61 19.56 -5.74 -8.11
C THR A 61 18.72 -6.71 -8.95
N GLY A 62 17.98 -6.21 -9.95
CA GLY A 62 17.25 -7.03 -10.93
C GLY A 62 15.84 -7.45 -10.50
N LYS A 63 15.30 -6.90 -9.41
CA LYS A 63 13.90 -7.13 -9.01
C LYS A 63 12.97 -6.19 -9.78
N ALA A 64 11.77 -6.67 -10.09
CA ALA A 64 10.72 -5.86 -10.71
C ALA A 64 9.43 -6.05 -9.92
N VAL A 65 8.80 -4.94 -9.51
CA VAL A 65 7.57 -4.95 -8.71
C VAL A 65 6.63 -3.87 -9.22
N SER A 66 5.35 -4.19 -9.34
CA SER A 66 4.30 -3.24 -9.73
C SER A 66 3.40 -2.91 -8.55
N VAL A 67 2.98 -1.66 -8.46
CA VAL A 67 2.01 -1.16 -7.48
C VAL A 67 0.86 -0.55 -8.25
N GLN A 68 -0.37 -0.82 -7.80
CA GLN A 68 -1.59 -0.23 -8.34
C GLN A 68 -2.43 0.33 -7.18
N ALA A 69 -2.94 1.54 -7.33
CA ALA A 69 -3.87 2.16 -6.39
C ALA A 69 -4.94 2.96 -7.14
N ASP A 70 -6.19 2.85 -6.67
CA ASP A 70 -7.35 3.52 -7.23
C ASP A 70 -8.21 4.10 -6.10
N ARG A 71 -8.39 5.42 -6.06
CA ARG A 71 -9.20 6.10 -5.02
C ARG A 71 -10.66 5.67 -5.03
N CYS A 72 -11.16 5.21 -6.17
CA CYS A 72 -12.56 4.83 -6.37
C CYS A 72 -12.70 3.32 -6.64
N GLY A 73 -11.63 2.54 -6.44
CA GLY A 73 -11.59 1.11 -6.75
C GLY A 73 -12.29 0.20 -5.73
N GLY A 74 -12.81 0.74 -4.63
CA GLY A 74 -13.43 -0.02 -3.54
C GLY A 74 -12.49 -0.21 -2.35
N ASP A 75 -12.77 -1.24 -1.56
CA ASP A 75 -12.08 -1.60 -0.30
C ASP A 75 -11.20 -2.84 -0.42
N THR A 76 -11.12 -3.44 -1.61
CA THR A 76 -10.33 -4.65 -1.85
C THR A 76 -8.88 -4.29 -2.14
N SER A 77 -7.96 -4.86 -1.36
CA SER A 77 -6.53 -4.90 -1.66
C SER A 77 -6.11 -6.35 -1.95
N TYR A 78 -5.24 -6.55 -2.92
CA TYR A 78 -4.67 -7.87 -3.18
C TYR A 78 -3.21 -7.76 -3.63
N ALA A 79 -2.46 -8.81 -3.30
CA ALA A 79 -1.13 -9.04 -3.83
C ALA A 79 -1.14 -10.36 -4.59
N TYR A 80 -0.45 -10.39 -5.73
CA TYR A 80 -0.24 -11.62 -6.48
C TYR A 80 1.22 -11.74 -6.90
N VAL A 81 1.64 -12.98 -7.12
CA VAL A 81 2.99 -13.32 -7.61
C VAL A 81 2.82 -14.10 -8.90
N SER A 82 3.57 -13.72 -9.93
CA SER A 82 3.64 -14.44 -11.19
C SER A 82 4.99 -15.10 -11.38
N ASN A 83 5.02 -16.24 -12.06
CA ASN A 83 6.24 -16.88 -12.52
C ASN A 83 6.83 -16.14 -13.75
N ALA A 84 7.99 -16.59 -14.23
CA ALA A 84 8.66 -15.98 -15.39
C ALA A 84 7.88 -16.08 -16.72
N ALA A 85 6.90 -16.99 -16.81
CA ALA A 85 5.99 -17.10 -17.95
C ALA A 85 4.78 -16.16 -17.85
N GLY A 86 4.67 -15.40 -16.75
CA GLY A 86 3.55 -14.49 -16.47
C GLY A 86 2.34 -15.17 -15.83
N GLU A 87 2.42 -16.46 -15.48
CA GLU A 87 1.31 -17.16 -14.82
C GLU A 87 1.27 -16.79 -13.33
N GLU A 88 0.09 -16.44 -12.83
CA GLU A 88 -0.16 -16.22 -11.41
C GLU A 88 0.00 -17.53 -10.63
N ILE A 89 0.95 -17.57 -9.69
CA ILE A 89 1.25 -18.73 -8.84
C ILE A 89 0.79 -18.54 -7.39
N PHE A 90 0.44 -17.31 -7.02
CA PHE A 90 -0.06 -16.99 -5.69
C PHE A 90 -0.89 -15.71 -5.75
N ARG A 91 -1.98 -15.68 -4.99
CA ARG A 91 -2.78 -14.48 -4.72
C ARG A 91 -3.25 -14.49 -3.28
N HIS A 92 -3.19 -13.33 -2.67
CA HIS A 92 -3.83 -13.06 -1.41
C HIS A 92 -4.64 -11.76 -1.54
N SER A 93 -5.84 -11.74 -0.97
CA SER A 93 -6.79 -10.65 -1.09
C SER A 93 -7.38 -10.36 0.28
N MET A 94 -7.55 -9.08 0.59
CA MET A 94 -8.28 -8.59 1.75
C MET A 94 -9.38 -7.64 1.27
N PRO A 95 -10.63 -7.77 1.73
CA PRO A 95 -11.11 -8.88 2.56
C PRO A 95 -11.15 -10.22 1.78
N ASP A 96 -10.84 -11.31 2.45
CA ASP A 96 -11.11 -12.66 1.94
C ASP A 96 -12.56 -13.10 2.20
N GLU A 97 -12.92 -14.35 1.89
CA GLU A 97 -14.30 -14.83 2.07
C GLU A 97 -14.72 -14.94 3.55
N GLU A 98 -13.77 -15.22 4.46
CA GLU A 98 -14.03 -15.25 5.90
C GLU A 98 -14.23 -13.83 6.44
N ASP A 99 -13.37 -12.90 6.02
CA ASP A 99 -13.49 -11.48 6.35
C ASP A 99 -14.85 -10.92 5.91
N LYS A 100 -15.27 -11.20 4.66
CA LYS A 100 -16.57 -10.74 4.14
C LYS A 100 -17.73 -11.28 4.95
N ALA A 101 -17.68 -12.55 5.34
CA ALA A 101 -18.72 -13.16 6.15
C ALA A 101 -18.82 -12.50 7.54
N ASN A 102 -17.68 -12.21 8.16
CA ASN A 102 -17.61 -11.56 9.47
C ASN A 102 -18.05 -10.09 9.41
N VAL A 103 -17.59 -9.34 8.39
CA VAL A 103 -17.98 -7.95 8.13
C VAL A 103 -19.51 -7.83 8.05
N ALA A 104 -20.17 -8.73 7.31
CA ALA A 104 -21.63 -8.71 7.16
C ALA A 104 -22.40 -8.96 8.47
N VAL A 105 -21.79 -9.63 9.45
CA VAL A 105 -22.34 -9.80 10.80
C VAL A 105 -22.14 -8.51 11.60
N LEU A 106 -20.91 -7.98 11.61
CA LEU A 106 -20.53 -6.82 12.41
C LEU A 106 -21.19 -5.52 11.92
N GLU A 107 -21.43 -5.35 10.62
CA GLU A 107 -22.18 -4.20 10.09
C GLU A 107 -23.62 -4.15 10.60
N LYS A 108 -24.24 -5.30 10.85
CA LYS A 108 -25.61 -5.38 11.41
C LYS A 108 -25.61 -5.04 12.90
N GLU A 109 -24.56 -5.43 13.61
CA GLU A 109 -24.40 -5.16 15.04
C GLU A 109 -24.03 -3.69 15.30
N TYR A 110 -23.20 -3.11 14.44
CA TYR A 110 -22.67 -1.75 14.57
C TYR A 110 -23.06 -0.88 13.36
N PRO A 111 -24.34 -0.51 13.23
CA PRO A 111 -24.82 0.25 12.08
C PRO A 111 -24.11 1.61 11.97
N GLY A 112 -23.59 1.93 10.78
CA GLY A 112 -22.89 3.19 10.48
C GLY A 112 -21.37 3.12 10.65
N ALA A 113 -20.83 2.02 11.17
CA ALA A 113 -19.40 1.75 11.08
C ALA A 113 -18.99 1.40 9.65
N MET A 114 -17.78 1.80 9.25
CA MET A 114 -17.27 1.50 7.92
C MET A 114 -16.77 0.04 7.85
N PRO A 115 -17.07 -0.72 6.78
CA PRO A 115 -16.76 -2.16 6.70
C PRO A 115 -15.28 -2.50 6.90
N TYR A 116 -14.37 -1.67 6.39
CA TYR A 116 -12.92 -1.88 6.50
C TYR A 116 -12.41 -1.83 7.94
N PHE A 117 -13.14 -1.23 8.88
CA PHE A 117 -12.77 -1.30 10.30
C PHE A 117 -12.85 -2.72 10.83
N PHE A 118 -13.75 -3.54 10.31
CA PHE A 118 -13.92 -4.92 10.75
C PHE A 118 -12.94 -5.88 10.10
N SER A 119 -12.69 -5.73 8.80
CA SER A 119 -11.71 -6.58 8.10
C SER A 119 -10.28 -6.37 8.60
N GLN A 120 -9.94 -5.16 9.07
CA GLN A 120 -8.60 -4.85 9.56
C GLN A 120 -8.44 -5.01 11.08
N ASP A 121 -9.52 -5.17 11.84
CA ASP A 121 -9.46 -5.23 13.31
C ASP A 121 -8.52 -6.33 13.84
N PRO A 122 -8.56 -7.58 13.33
CA PRO A 122 -7.66 -8.64 13.80
C PRO A 122 -6.17 -8.29 13.60
N ASP A 123 -5.84 -7.64 12.49
CA ASP A 123 -4.46 -7.19 12.21
C ASP A 123 -4.04 -6.08 13.16
N TYR A 124 -4.92 -5.11 13.43
CA TYR A 124 -4.63 -4.05 14.40
C TYR A 124 -4.46 -4.59 15.82
N ILE A 125 -5.26 -5.56 16.24
CA ILE A 125 -5.10 -6.24 17.54
C ILE A 125 -3.72 -6.91 17.58
N THR A 126 -3.39 -7.70 16.56
CA THR A 126 -2.10 -8.40 16.48
C THR A 126 -0.91 -7.44 16.57
N VAL A 127 -0.96 -6.31 15.87
CA VAL A 127 0.09 -5.28 15.94
C VAL A 127 0.19 -4.68 17.35
N LYS A 128 -0.94 -4.32 17.96
CA LYS A 128 -0.97 -3.74 19.32
C LYS A 128 -0.42 -4.71 20.36
N GLU A 129 -0.81 -5.98 20.30
CA GLU A 129 -0.35 -7.01 21.22
C GLU A 129 1.16 -7.22 21.12
N LYS A 130 1.70 -7.34 19.89
CA LYS A 130 3.15 -7.48 19.68
C LYS A 130 3.94 -6.29 20.22
N VAL A 131 3.46 -5.07 20.00
CA VAL A 131 4.13 -3.85 20.49
C VAL A 131 4.00 -3.74 22.01
N ALA A 132 2.84 -4.08 22.58
CA ALA A 132 2.65 -4.10 24.03
C ALA A 132 3.53 -5.14 24.72
N ASP A 133 3.68 -6.33 24.14
CA ASP A 133 4.58 -7.38 24.64
C ASP A 133 6.04 -6.92 24.63
N PHE A 134 6.48 -6.23 23.58
CA PHE A 134 7.81 -5.62 23.57
C PHE A 134 8.02 -4.63 24.72
N CYS A 135 7.05 -3.74 24.96
CA CYS A 135 7.13 -2.79 26.06
C CYS A 135 7.16 -3.46 27.44
N ALA A 136 6.38 -4.53 27.62
CA ALA A 136 6.27 -5.22 28.90
C ALA A 136 7.46 -6.17 29.17
N ASN A 137 7.93 -6.87 28.14
CA ASN A 137 8.81 -8.03 28.26
C ASN A 137 10.13 -7.89 27.48
N SER A 138 10.33 -6.80 26.74
CA SER A 138 11.49 -6.57 25.86
C SER A 138 11.66 -7.62 24.75
N THR A 139 10.58 -8.32 24.37
CA THR A 139 10.55 -9.24 23.23
C THR A 139 10.46 -8.46 21.93
N GLU A 140 11.53 -8.39 21.14
CA GLU A 140 11.52 -7.62 19.90
C GLU A 140 10.45 -8.13 18.91
N PRO A 141 9.52 -7.27 18.44
CA PRO A 141 8.37 -7.72 17.68
C PRO A 141 8.77 -8.06 16.24
N LYS A 142 8.46 -9.30 15.81
CA LYS A 142 8.69 -9.74 14.43
C LYS A 142 7.56 -9.35 13.49
N GLY A 143 7.94 -8.99 12.26
CA GLY A 143 6.99 -8.65 11.20
C GLY A 143 6.33 -7.29 11.36
N ILE A 144 6.94 -6.38 12.13
CA ILE A 144 6.50 -4.99 12.29
C ILE A 144 7.50 -4.09 11.54
N ALA A 145 6.99 -3.13 10.78
CA ALA A 145 7.82 -2.13 10.12
C ALA A 145 8.58 -1.29 11.16
N THR A 146 9.90 -1.23 11.04
CA THR A 146 10.75 -0.39 11.90
C THR A 146 10.64 1.08 11.51
N ILE A 147 11.14 1.98 12.36
CA ILE A 147 11.25 3.41 12.03
C ILE A 147 12.08 3.62 10.75
N THR A 148 13.15 2.84 10.56
CA THR A 148 13.96 2.88 9.34
C THR A 148 13.13 2.54 8.10
N ILE A 149 12.34 1.46 8.16
CA ILE A 149 11.43 1.09 7.06
C ILE A 149 10.43 2.22 6.78
N ALA A 150 9.83 2.80 7.83
CA ALA A 150 8.88 3.89 7.68
C ALA A 150 9.50 5.14 7.02
N VAL A 151 10.72 5.52 7.44
CA VAL A 151 11.46 6.64 6.84
C VAL A 151 11.76 6.36 5.37
N GLU A 152 12.30 5.19 5.04
CA GLU A 152 12.61 4.82 3.65
C GLU A 152 11.36 4.77 2.78
N THR A 153 10.23 4.32 3.33
CA THR A 153 8.94 4.29 2.62
C THR A 153 8.44 5.69 2.32
N LEU A 154 8.55 6.63 3.27
CA LEU A 154 8.18 8.03 3.05
C LEU A 154 9.10 8.70 2.02
N ARG A 155 10.42 8.46 2.09
CA ARG A 155 11.39 8.94 1.09
C ARG A 155 11.05 8.42 -0.29
N LEU A 156 10.74 7.12 -0.41
CA LEU A 156 10.32 6.49 -1.64
C LEU A 156 9.05 7.14 -2.19
N ALA A 157 8.01 7.32 -1.36
CA ALA A 157 6.78 7.98 -1.78
C ALA A 157 7.03 9.41 -2.29
N GLU A 158 7.87 10.19 -1.59
CA GLU A 158 8.24 11.56 -2.01
C GLU A 158 9.02 11.61 -3.31
N TYR A 159 9.95 10.67 -3.50
CA TYR A 159 10.70 10.54 -4.73
C TYR A 159 9.81 10.16 -5.93
N LEU A 160 8.88 9.23 -5.73
CA LEU A 160 8.04 8.70 -6.80
C LEU A 160 7.01 9.71 -7.32
N VAL A 161 6.46 10.59 -6.47
CA VAL A 161 5.44 11.55 -6.88
C VAL A 161 5.87 12.39 -8.09
N PRO A 162 6.94 13.19 -8.05
CA PRO A 162 7.31 14.03 -9.19
C PRO A 162 7.72 13.20 -10.42
N VAL A 163 8.37 12.05 -10.22
CA VAL A 163 8.77 11.14 -11.31
C VAL A 163 7.56 10.62 -12.07
N LEU A 164 6.53 10.17 -11.36
CA LEU A 164 5.31 9.63 -11.96
C LEU A 164 4.42 10.74 -12.53
N GLN A 165 4.32 11.90 -11.87
CA GLN A 165 3.59 13.05 -12.40
C GLN A 165 4.17 13.51 -13.75
N GLU A 166 5.49 13.56 -13.88
CA GLU A 166 6.14 13.94 -15.14
C GLU A 166 5.82 12.95 -16.27
N GLN A 167 5.73 11.65 -15.97
CA GLN A 167 5.37 10.64 -16.97
C GLN A 167 3.90 10.73 -17.42
N LEU A 168 3.02 11.30 -16.60
CA LEU A 168 1.57 11.41 -16.88
C LEU A 168 1.15 12.77 -17.45
N LYS A 169 2.08 13.72 -17.60
CA LYS A 169 1.86 14.92 -18.41
C LYS A 169 1.85 14.59 -19.90
#